data_AF-A0A3E2CL26-F1
#
_entry.id   AF-A0A3E2CL26-F1
#
_cell.length_a   1.000
_cell.length_b   1.000
_cell.length_c   1.000
_cell.angle_alpha   90.00
_cell.angle_beta   90.00
_cell.angle_gamma   90.00
#
_symmetry.space_group_name_H-M   'P 1'
#
loop_
_entity.id
_entity.type
_entity.pdbx_description
1 polymer ?
#
loop_
_entity_poly.entity_id
_entity_poly.type
_entity_poly.pdbx_seq_one_letter_code
_entity_poly.pdbx_strand_id
1 'polypeptide(L)'
;KGLSFLRDSMVSTTLLMVVLYLVFAVWASVVLPVKELFKIFASHPTDYSAFYMAAFAQALQFGIGVSVILYGVRIILGELVPAFQGIANKVVPGARPALDIPIVFPYGANASLIGFLSSFVGGLVALGLIAIWMGPAWGLALILPGMVPHFFDGGGAGVFGNATGGRRGAILGGFINGLIITFLPAVLLTVMGSFGLANSTFGDADFGWIGTVVGNFAHLGAGVGAISLIIVAVILFALAWVWQVKVVNTGWLPAVKHAEFIEEIKKQERAAKKAAMAAKAAETHEEAVTK
;
A
#
# COMPACT_ATOMS: atom_id res chain seq x y z
N LYS A 1 9.48 -32.52 2.66
CA LYS A 1 9.17 -32.11 4.06
C LYS A 1 10.02 -30.92 4.55
N GLY A 2 11.29 -30.75 4.15
CA GLY A 2 12.17 -29.67 4.68
C GLY A 2 11.78 -28.21 4.40
N LEU A 3 10.92 -27.91 3.41
CA LEU A 3 10.48 -26.54 3.10
C LEU A 3 9.13 -26.17 3.75
N SER A 4 8.58 -27.00 4.62
CA SER A 4 7.26 -26.75 5.22
C SER A 4 7.21 -25.52 6.12
N PHE A 5 8.35 -25.09 6.68
CA PHE A 5 8.45 -23.88 7.49
C PHE A 5 8.21 -22.60 6.67
N LEU A 6 8.43 -22.64 5.34
CA LEU A 6 8.10 -21.53 4.43
C LEU A 6 6.60 -21.33 4.23
N ARG A 7 5.77 -22.22 4.77
CA ARG A 7 4.31 -22.02 4.81
C ARG A 7 3.92 -20.96 5.84
N ASP A 8 4.78 -20.70 6.81
CA ASP A 8 4.64 -19.55 7.70
C ASP A 8 5.01 -18.29 6.91
N SER A 9 4.03 -17.39 6.76
CA SER A 9 4.22 -16.16 6.01
C SER A 9 5.31 -15.30 6.65
N MET A 10 5.43 -15.25 7.97
CA MET A 10 6.42 -14.43 8.67
C MET A 10 7.84 -14.93 8.42
N VAL A 11 8.02 -16.25 8.46
CA VAL A 11 9.33 -16.85 8.20
C VAL A 11 9.70 -16.68 6.72
N SER A 12 8.77 -16.94 5.81
CA SER A 12 9.02 -16.75 4.37
C SER A 12 9.33 -15.30 4.03
N THR A 13 8.65 -14.35 4.67
CA THR A 13 8.87 -12.90 4.52
C THR A 13 10.27 -12.50 4.95
N THR A 14 10.63 -12.90 6.17
CA THR A 14 11.90 -12.51 6.78
C THR A 14 13.07 -13.11 5.98
N LEU A 15 12.94 -14.37 5.57
CA LEU A 15 13.94 -15.03 4.74
C LEU A 15 14.15 -14.32 3.41
N LEU A 16 13.06 -13.89 2.76
CA LEU A 16 13.14 -13.16 1.51
C LEU A 16 13.90 -11.82 1.69
N MET A 17 13.68 -11.12 2.80
CA MET A 17 14.41 -9.88 3.10
C MET A 17 15.86 -10.13 3.40
N VAL A 18 16.18 -11.22 4.11
CA VAL A 18 17.57 -11.66 4.33
C VAL A 18 18.28 -11.84 3.00
N VAL A 19 17.67 -12.56 2.05
CA VAL A 19 18.26 -12.76 0.72
C VAL A 19 18.50 -11.42 0.02
N LEU A 20 17.52 -10.51 0.04
CA LEU A 20 17.65 -9.22 -0.63
C LEU A 20 18.73 -8.34 -0.03
N TYR A 21 18.72 -8.15 1.29
CA TYR A 21 19.74 -7.34 1.97
C TYR A 21 21.15 -7.90 1.72
N LEU A 22 21.31 -9.22 1.71
CA LEU A 22 22.61 -9.84 1.39
C LEU A 22 23.01 -9.62 -0.07
N VAL A 23 22.08 -9.73 -1.03
CA VAL A 23 22.37 -9.42 -2.45
C VAL A 23 22.79 -7.97 -2.62
N PHE A 24 22.08 -7.02 -2.00
CA PHE A 24 22.44 -5.60 -2.05
C PHE A 24 23.73 -5.31 -1.30
N ALA A 25 24.01 -5.98 -0.18
CA ALA A 25 25.27 -5.84 0.55
C ALA A 25 26.46 -6.33 -0.29
N VAL A 26 26.33 -7.49 -0.96
CA VAL A 26 27.35 -7.99 -1.88
C VAL A 26 27.54 -7.02 -3.04
N TRP A 27 26.46 -6.55 -3.67
CA TRP A 27 26.58 -5.60 -4.77
C TRP A 27 27.23 -4.29 -4.35
N ALA A 28 26.84 -3.72 -3.19
CA ALA A 28 27.44 -2.53 -2.62
C ALA A 28 28.94 -2.73 -2.35
N SER A 29 29.34 -3.90 -1.85
CA SER A 29 30.76 -4.22 -1.59
C SER A 29 31.63 -4.22 -2.85
N VAL A 30 31.03 -4.45 -4.03
CA VAL A 30 31.73 -4.45 -5.32
C VAL A 30 31.80 -3.04 -5.91
N VAL A 31 30.75 -2.24 -5.75
CA VAL A 31 30.61 -0.94 -6.43
C VAL A 31 31.14 0.23 -5.60
N LEU A 32 31.11 0.15 -4.27
CA LEU A 32 31.44 1.27 -3.39
C LEU A 32 32.83 1.14 -2.76
N PRO A 33 33.55 2.25 -2.53
CA PRO A 33 34.76 2.26 -1.73
C PRO A 33 34.47 1.86 -0.27
N VAL A 34 35.41 1.14 0.36
CA VAL A 34 35.29 0.63 1.76
C VAL A 34 34.85 1.72 2.75
N LYS A 35 35.40 2.94 2.62
CA LYS A 35 35.07 4.06 3.53
C LYS A 35 33.62 4.51 3.46
N GLU A 36 32.96 4.38 2.32
CA GLU A 36 31.54 4.69 2.15
C GLU A 36 30.68 3.48 2.50
N LEU A 37 31.13 2.28 2.12
CA LEU A 37 30.45 1.01 2.43
C LEU A 37 30.16 0.86 3.93
N PHE A 38 31.16 1.09 4.78
CA PHE A 38 31.03 0.92 6.23
C PHE A 38 30.24 2.05 6.92
N LYS A 39 29.84 3.10 6.19
CA LYS A 39 28.93 4.14 6.71
C LYS A 39 27.46 3.84 6.46
N ILE A 40 27.14 2.86 5.59
CA ILE A 40 25.75 2.52 5.23
C ILE A 40 24.95 2.09 6.46
N PHE A 41 25.57 1.32 7.35
CA PHE A 41 24.93 0.86 8.58
C PHE A 41 25.36 1.71 9.77
N ALA A 42 24.39 2.04 10.62
CA ALA A 42 24.62 2.81 11.85
C ALA A 42 25.56 2.10 12.85
N SER A 43 25.75 0.78 12.72
CA SER A 43 26.69 0.01 13.52
C SER A 43 28.15 0.25 13.15
N HIS A 44 28.44 0.97 12.07
CA HIS A 44 29.80 1.28 11.59
C HIS A 44 30.74 0.06 11.57
N PRO A 45 30.43 -0.96 10.74
CA PRO A 45 31.23 -2.18 10.68
C PRO A 45 32.70 -1.89 10.34
N THR A 46 33.62 -2.60 10.98
CA THR A 46 35.07 -2.40 10.82
C THR A 46 35.70 -3.29 9.76
N ASP A 47 35.00 -4.35 9.34
CA ASP A 47 35.41 -5.28 8.31
C ASP A 47 34.20 -5.81 7.52
N TYR A 48 34.48 -6.57 6.45
CA TYR A 48 33.43 -7.13 5.59
C TYR A 48 32.54 -8.14 6.31
N SER A 49 33.07 -8.93 7.25
CA SER A 49 32.24 -9.87 8.03
C SER A 49 31.22 -9.14 8.89
N ALA A 50 31.64 -8.11 9.61
CA ALA A 50 30.78 -7.23 10.39
C ALA A 50 29.74 -6.52 9.49
N PHE A 51 30.14 -6.12 8.28
CA PHE A 51 29.23 -5.51 7.31
C PHE A 51 28.12 -6.47 6.85
N TYR A 52 28.46 -7.71 6.48
CA TYR A 52 27.45 -8.71 6.10
C TYR A 52 26.55 -9.11 7.27
N MET A 53 27.11 -9.19 8.48
CA MET A 53 26.31 -9.43 9.69
C MET A 53 25.36 -8.26 10.00
N ALA A 54 25.78 -7.01 9.76
CA ALA A 54 24.92 -5.86 9.89
C ALA A 54 23.76 -5.90 8.87
N ALA A 55 24.03 -6.26 7.61
CA ALA A 55 23.00 -6.45 6.60
C ALA A 55 22.01 -7.56 7.00
N PHE A 56 22.51 -8.68 7.51
CA PHE A 56 21.68 -9.78 8.02
C PHE A 56 20.80 -9.35 9.20
N ALA A 57 21.36 -8.66 10.19
CA ALA A 57 20.62 -8.14 11.34
C ALA A 57 19.52 -7.14 10.90
N GLN A 58 19.82 -6.25 9.96
CA GLN A 58 18.86 -5.28 9.44
C GLN A 58 17.69 -5.97 8.72
N ALA A 59 17.96 -7.04 7.99
CA ALA A 59 16.92 -7.83 7.34
C ALA A 59 16.00 -8.56 8.34
N LEU A 60 16.58 -9.10 9.42
CA LEU A 60 15.79 -9.67 10.52
C LEU A 60 14.93 -8.59 11.20
N GLN A 61 15.49 -7.40 11.43
CA GLN A 61 14.76 -6.28 12.02
C GLN A 61 13.60 -5.81 11.15
N PHE A 62 13.75 -5.85 9.82
CA PHE A 62 12.64 -5.62 8.90
C PHE A 62 11.54 -6.68 9.09
N GLY A 63 11.89 -7.97 9.14
CA GLY A 63 10.94 -9.06 9.40
C GLY A 63 10.19 -8.90 10.72
N ILE A 64 10.90 -8.49 11.78
CA ILE A 64 10.31 -8.16 13.09
C ILE A 64 9.32 -6.98 12.94
N GLY A 65 9.71 -5.92 12.24
CA GLY A 65 8.84 -4.77 11.97
C GLY A 65 7.53 -5.17 11.27
N VAL A 66 7.62 -5.99 10.22
CA VAL A 66 6.42 -6.53 9.53
C VAL A 66 5.56 -7.36 10.47
N SER A 67 6.18 -8.17 11.34
CA SER A 67 5.47 -8.96 12.36
C SER A 67 4.66 -8.06 13.29
N VAL A 68 5.30 -7.03 13.83
CA VAL A 68 4.65 -6.07 14.73
C VAL A 68 3.49 -5.38 14.03
N ILE A 69 3.64 -4.98 12.76
CA ILE A 69 2.54 -4.39 11.98
C ILE A 69 1.38 -5.37 11.83
N LEU A 70 1.64 -6.61 11.41
CA LEU A 70 0.57 -7.59 11.16
C LEU A 70 -0.20 -7.95 12.44
N TYR A 71 0.48 -8.09 13.57
CA TYR A 71 -0.17 -8.32 14.86
C TYR A 71 -0.90 -7.07 15.36
N GLY A 72 -0.26 -5.90 15.29
CA GLY A 72 -0.83 -4.64 15.73
C GLY A 72 -2.10 -4.26 14.96
N VAL A 73 -2.10 -4.40 13.64
CA VAL A 73 -3.27 -4.15 12.79
C VAL A 73 -4.44 -5.05 13.21
N ARG A 74 -4.22 -6.35 13.42
CA ARG A 74 -5.31 -7.26 13.84
C ARG A 74 -5.94 -6.85 15.18
N ILE A 75 -5.12 -6.43 16.13
CA ILE A 75 -5.58 -5.95 17.45
C ILE A 75 -6.40 -4.68 17.27
N ILE A 76 -5.87 -3.71 16.53
CA ILE A 76 -6.54 -2.42 16.28
C ILE A 76 -7.88 -2.64 15.58
N LEU A 77 -7.97 -3.55 14.61
CA LEU A 77 -9.23 -3.86 13.92
C LEU A 77 -10.27 -4.48 14.85
N GLY A 78 -9.85 -5.33 15.79
CA GLY A 78 -10.73 -5.94 16.78
C GLY A 78 -11.44 -4.92 17.65
N GLU A 79 -10.77 -3.81 17.97
CA GLU A 79 -11.30 -2.80 18.90
C GLU A 79 -11.90 -1.58 18.18
N LEU A 80 -11.20 -1.03 17.17
CA LEU A 80 -11.64 0.19 16.47
C LEU A 80 -12.90 -0.05 15.63
N VAL A 81 -12.99 -1.17 14.92
CA VAL A 81 -14.13 -1.40 14.00
C VAL A 81 -15.46 -1.45 14.77
N PRO A 82 -15.59 -2.21 15.88
CA PRO A 82 -16.80 -2.18 16.70
C PRO A 82 -17.07 -0.82 17.34
N ALA A 83 -16.02 -0.14 17.84
CA ALA A 83 -16.16 1.19 18.44
C ALA A 83 -16.71 2.22 17.44
N PHE A 84 -16.18 2.24 16.22
CA PHE A 84 -16.67 3.12 15.15
C PHE A 84 -18.09 2.76 14.75
N GLN A 85 -18.45 1.48 14.67
CA GLN A 85 -19.83 1.07 14.37
C GLN A 85 -20.80 1.54 15.46
N GLY A 86 -20.42 1.48 16.73
CA GLY A 86 -21.23 1.98 17.85
C GLY A 86 -21.56 3.48 17.72
N ILE A 87 -20.57 4.30 17.38
CA ILE A 87 -20.76 5.75 17.16
C ILE A 87 -21.52 6.01 15.85
N ALA A 88 -21.11 5.37 14.75
CA ALA A 88 -21.71 5.56 13.43
C ALA A 88 -23.20 5.24 13.42
N ASN A 89 -23.63 4.17 14.11
CA ASN A 89 -25.05 3.80 14.21
C ASN A 89 -25.91 4.89 14.86
N LYS A 90 -25.34 5.76 15.70
CA LYS A 90 -26.05 6.85 16.38
C LYS A 90 -25.92 8.19 15.66
N VAL A 91 -24.75 8.49 15.08
CA VAL A 91 -24.44 9.82 14.53
C VAL A 91 -24.58 9.88 13.01
N VAL A 92 -24.04 8.89 12.29
CA VAL A 92 -24.04 8.84 10.82
C VAL A 92 -24.35 7.41 10.34
N PRO A 93 -25.64 7.02 10.34
CA PRO A 93 -26.04 5.67 9.96
C PRO A 93 -25.54 5.31 8.56
N GLY A 94 -24.82 4.19 8.45
CA GLY A 94 -24.26 3.72 7.17
C GLY A 94 -22.87 4.23 6.83
N ALA A 95 -22.25 5.09 7.66
CA ALA A 95 -20.84 5.46 7.49
C ALA A 95 -19.93 4.24 7.61
N ARG A 96 -18.90 4.19 6.77
CA ARG A 96 -17.86 3.15 6.79
C ARG A 96 -16.54 3.77 7.20
N PRO A 97 -15.82 3.23 8.20
CA PRO A 97 -14.54 3.78 8.61
C PRO A 97 -13.49 3.56 7.51
N ALA A 98 -12.80 4.63 7.11
CA ALA A 98 -11.60 4.55 6.28
C ALA A 98 -10.40 4.39 7.21
N LEU A 99 -9.67 3.29 7.04
CA LEU A 99 -8.51 2.92 7.86
C LEU A 99 -7.27 2.82 6.97
N ASP A 100 -6.11 2.91 7.60
CA ASP A 100 -4.81 2.91 6.92
C ASP A 100 -4.57 1.61 6.14
N ILE A 101 -3.81 1.69 5.04
CA ILE A 101 -3.58 0.61 4.09
C ILE A 101 -3.08 -0.71 4.72
N PRO A 102 -2.32 -0.74 5.84
CA PRO A 102 -1.93 -2.00 6.48
C PRO A 102 -3.11 -2.87 6.90
N ILE A 103 -4.34 -2.33 6.99
CA ILE A 103 -5.56 -3.10 7.21
C ILE A 103 -5.70 -4.30 6.27
N VAL A 104 -5.23 -4.19 5.02
CA VAL A 104 -5.35 -5.28 4.04
C VAL A 104 -4.23 -6.31 4.14
N PHE A 105 -3.14 -6.02 4.84
CA PHE A 105 -1.95 -6.90 4.87
C PHE A 105 -2.21 -8.25 5.55
N PRO A 106 -2.96 -8.34 6.66
CA PRO A 106 -3.31 -9.63 7.26
C PRO A 106 -4.08 -10.57 6.34
N TYR A 107 -4.80 -10.04 5.34
CA TYR A 107 -5.60 -10.81 4.38
C TYR A 107 -4.77 -11.29 3.17
N GLY A 108 -3.54 -10.80 3.01
CA GLY A 108 -2.69 -11.09 1.87
C GLY A 108 -1.21 -10.87 2.15
N ALA A 109 -0.68 -11.36 3.28
CA ALA A 109 0.68 -11.04 3.74
C ALA A 109 1.76 -11.39 2.70
N ASN A 110 1.64 -12.53 2.00
CA ASN A 110 2.58 -12.86 0.93
C ASN A 110 2.41 -11.95 -0.29
N ALA A 111 1.18 -11.53 -0.59
CA ALA A 111 0.88 -10.63 -1.70
C ALA A 111 1.38 -9.20 -1.43
N SER A 112 1.30 -8.71 -0.19
CA SER A 112 1.84 -7.39 0.16
C SER A 112 3.35 -7.34 -0.02
N LEU A 113 4.07 -8.41 0.30
CA LEU A 113 5.52 -8.43 0.07
C LEU A 113 5.89 -8.57 -1.39
N ILE A 114 5.21 -9.44 -2.13
CA ILE A 114 5.42 -9.51 -3.59
C ILE A 114 5.14 -8.15 -4.22
N GLY A 115 4.07 -7.47 -3.79
CA GLY A 115 3.75 -6.10 -4.21
C GLY A 115 4.85 -5.10 -3.86
N PHE A 116 5.32 -5.11 -2.62
CA PHE A 116 6.43 -4.28 -2.16
C PHE A 116 7.67 -4.45 -3.05
N LEU A 117 8.11 -5.70 -3.25
CA LEU A 117 9.30 -5.97 -4.06
C LEU A 117 9.13 -5.55 -5.51
N SER A 118 7.97 -5.88 -6.08
CA SER A 118 7.67 -5.52 -7.45
C SER A 118 7.61 -4.00 -7.62
N SER A 119 7.04 -3.30 -6.63
CA SER A 119 7.01 -1.84 -6.55
C SER A 119 8.41 -1.26 -6.43
N PHE A 120 9.26 -1.82 -5.57
CA PHE A 120 10.64 -1.36 -5.45
C PHE A 120 11.43 -1.55 -6.75
N VAL A 121 11.27 -2.70 -7.43
CA VAL A 121 11.85 -2.93 -8.77
C VAL A 121 11.30 -1.93 -9.79
N GLY A 122 9.99 -1.67 -9.78
CA GLY A 122 9.37 -0.64 -10.61
C GLY A 122 9.98 0.74 -10.35
N GLY A 123 10.20 1.09 -9.09
CA GLY A 123 10.85 2.34 -8.71
C GLY A 123 12.30 2.45 -9.20
N LEU A 124 13.08 1.36 -9.10
CA LEU A 124 14.44 1.32 -9.65
C LEU A 124 14.46 1.48 -11.18
N VAL A 125 13.49 0.85 -11.87
CA VAL A 125 13.33 1.02 -13.33
C VAL A 125 12.99 2.47 -13.67
N ALA A 126 12.02 3.07 -12.96
CA ALA A 126 11.67 4.47 -13.16
C ALA A 126 12.83 5.42 -12.86
N LEU A 127 13.59 5.19 -11.78
CA LEU A 127 14.80 5.93 -11.46
C LEU A 127 15.81 5.87 -12.61
N GLY A 128 16.06 4.68 -13.17
CA GLY A 128 16.94 4.51 -14.32
C GLY A 128 16.45 5.27 -15.55
N LEU A 129 15.15 5.22 -15.84
CA LEU A 129 14.53 5.98 -16.94
C LEU A 129 14.65 7.50 -16.75
N ILE A 130 14.48 7.98 -15.52
CA ILE A 130 14.70 9.40 -15.21
C ILE A 130 16.18 9.74 -15.39
N ALA A 131 17.10 8.96 -14.83
CA ALA A 131 18.52 9.24 -14.89
C ALA A 131 19.08 9.28 -16.33
N ILE A 132 18.66 8.35 -17.18
CA ILE A 132 19.22 8.19 -18.53
C ILE A 132 18.55 9.13 -19.53
N TRP A 133 17.26 9.41 -19.37
CA TRP A 133 16.48 10.10 -20.40
C TRP A 133 15.71 11.31 -19.87
N MET A 134 14.79 11.13 -18.92
CA MET A 134 13.84 12.19 -18.57
C MET A 134 14.49 13.35 -17.81
N GLY A 135 15.50 13.07 -16.98
CA GLY A 135 16.32 14.06 -16.30
C GLY A 135 17.09 14.93 -17.30
N PRO A 136 17.92 14.35 -18.19
CA PRO A 136 18.62 15.11 -19.22
C PRO A 136 17.71 15.85 -20.21
N ALA A 137 16.57 15.25 -20.60
CA ALA A 137 15.67 15.82 -21.60
C ALA A 137 14.71 16.90 -21.06
N TRP A 138 14.23 16.74 -19.82
CA TRP A 138 13.15 17.56 -19.25
C TRP A 138 13.47 18.11 -17.85
N GLY A 139 14.66 17.85 -17.31
CA GLY A 139 15.08 18.37 -16.00
C GLY A 139 14.36 17.72 -14.81
N LEU A 140 13.75 16.55 -14.98
CA LEU A 140 13.08 15.86 -13.86
C LEU A 140 14.09 15.44 -12.78
N ALA A 141 13.69 15.67 -11.53
CA ALA A 141 14.47 15.29 -10.37
C ALA A 141 14.58 13.76 -10.24
N LEU A 142 15.75 13.30 -9.80
CA LEU A 142 15.97 11.89 -9.47
C LEU A 142 15.24 11.55 -8.17
N ILE A 143 14.27 10.64 -8.26
CA ILE A 143 13.52 10.14 -7.11
C ILE A 143 14.10 8.80 -6.69
N LEU A 144 14.78 8.79 -5.54
CA LEU A 144 15.28 7.56 -4.95
C LEU A 144 14.11 6.75 -4.36
N PRO A 145 13.93 5.48 -4.76
CA PRO A 145 12.89 4.60 -4.22
C PRO A 145 12.90 4.52 -2.69
N GLY A 146 11.89 5.09 -2.05
CA GLY A 146 11.74 5.09 -0.59
C GLY A 146 11.12 3.79 -0.07
N MET A 147 11.71 3.19 0.97
CA MET A 147 11.22 1.91 1.51
C MET A 147 9.79 1.99 2.04
N VAL A 148 9.39 3.13 2.63
CA VAL A 148 8.06 3.32 3.21
C VAL A 148 6.96 3.32 2.13
N PRO A 149 6.96 4.21 1.11
CA PRO A 149 5.94 4.19 0.06
C PRO A 149 5.89 2.88 -0.72
N HIS A 150 7.05 2.32 -1.08
CA HIS A 150 7.07 1.03 -1.77
C HIS A 150 6.49 -0.10 -0.93
N PHE A 151 6.73 -0.11 0.40
CA PHE A 151 6.18 -1.14 1.28
C PHE A 151 4.68 -0.96 1.52
N PHE A 152 4.23 0.25 1.84
CA PHE A 152 2.84 0.52 2.17
C PHE A 152 1.95 0.54 0.92
N ASP A 153 2.22 1.44 -0.03
CA ASP A 153 1.41 1.57 -1.26
C ASP A 153 1.65 0.39 -2.19
N GLY A 154 2.92 0.03 -2.41
CA GLY A 154 3.26 -1.12 -3.24
C GLY A 154 2.76 -2.43 -2.66
N GLY A 155 2.77 -2.56 -1.33
CA GLY A 155 2.17 -3.71 -0.65
C GLY A 155 0.65 -3.73 -0.77
N GLY A 156 -0.01 -2.58 -0.60
CA GLY A 156 -1.45 -2.44 -0.83
C GLY A 156 -1.84 -2.82 -2.27
N ALA A 157 -1.14 -2.27 -3.25
CA ALA A 157 -1.30 -2.59 -4.66
C ALA A 157 -1.06 -4.09 -4.95
N GLY A 158 -0.11 -4.72 -4.24
CA GLY A 158 0.12 -6.16 -4.29
C GLY A 158 -1.06 -6.98 -3.79
N VAL A 159 -1.66 -6.61 -2.65
CA VAL A 159 -2.81 -7.31 -2.07
C VAL A 159 -4.03 -7.20 -3.00
N PHE A 160 -4.36 -5.99 -3.46
CA PHE A 160 -5.47 -5.80 -4.38
C PHE A 160 -5.21 -6.45 -5.75
N GLY A 161 -4.01 -6.32 -6.28
CA GLY A 161 -3.59 -7.00 -7.50
C GLY A 161 -3.70 -8.51 -7.39
N ASN A 162 -3.35 -9.09 -6.23
CA ASN A 162 -3.53 -10.51 -5.97
C ASN A 162 -5.01 -10.92 -5.94
N ALA A 163 -5.87 -10.10 -5.32
CA ALA A 163 -7.31 -10.38 -5.28
C ALA A 163 -7.93 -10.40 -6.69
N THR A 164 -7.44 -9.57 -7.62
CA THR A 164 -7.99 -9.49 -8.99
C THR A 164 -7.33 -10.42 -10.00
N GLY A 165 -6.02 -10.69 -9.87
CA GLY A 165 -5.20 -11.36 -10.88
C GLY A 165 -4.25 -12.41 -10.32
N GLY A 166 -4.43 -12.83 -9.07
CA GLY A 166 -3.55 -13.76 -8.36
C GLY A 166 -2.10 -13.27 -8.33
N ARG A 167 -1.15 -14.20 -8.31
CA ARG A 167 0.28 -13.88 -8.23
C ARG A 167 0.76 -12.91 -9.31
N ARG A 168 0.24 -13.03 -10.54
CA ARG A 168 0.60 -12.12 -11.65
C ARG A 168 0.07 -10.72 -11.39
N GLY A 169 -1.16 -10.60 -10.89
CA GLY A 169 -1.74 -9.33 -10.50
C GLY A 169 -0.99 -8.67 -9.35
N ALA A 170 -0.50 -9.42 -8.36
CA ALA A 170 0.33 -8.89 -7.29
C ALA A 170 1.63 -8.25 -7.81
N ILE A 171 2.29 -8.95 -8.74
CA ILE A 171 3.53 -8.48 -9.38
C ILE A 171 3.24 -7.24 -10.25
N LEU A 172 2.29 -7.33 -11.18
CA LEU A 172 2.00 -6.22 -12.08
C LEU A 172 1.46 -4.98 -11.34
N GLY A 173 0.56 -5.18 -10.37
CA GLY A 173 0.02 -4.11 -9.55
C GLY A 173 1.12 -3.40 -8.75
N GLY A 174 1.98 -4.16 -8.07
CA GLY A 174 3.13 -3.59 -7.38
C GLY A 174 4.07 -2.86 -8.33
N PHE A 175 4.44 -3.47 -9.47
CA PHE A 175 5.38 -2.87 -10.43
C PHE A 175 4.88 -1.54 -11.00
N ILE A 176 3.62 -1.50 -11.44
CA ILE A 176 2.98 -0.29 -11.97
C ILE A 176 2.91 0.77 -10.87
N ASN A 177 2.52 0.39 -9.65
CA ASN A 177 2.56 1.31 -8.51
C ASN A 177 3.95 1.92 -8.36
N GLY A 178 5.00 1.10 -8.34
CA GLY A 178 6.40 1.52 -8.24
C GLY A 178 6.83 2.57 -9.27
N LEU A 179 6.42 2.37 -10.53
CA LEU A 179 6.64 3.35 -11.60
C LEU A 179 5.93 4.67 -11.29
N ILE A 180 4.63 4.59 -10.95
CA ILE A 180 3.79 5.76 -10.66
C ILE A 180 4.34 6.57 -9.50
N ILE A 181 4.67 5.91 -8.38
CA ILE A 181 5.18 6.56 -7.16
C ILE A 181 6.64 7.02 -7.27
N THR A 182 7.26 6.86 -8.44
CA THR A 182 8.58 7.44 -8.74
C THR A 182 8.44 8.58 -9.74
N PHE A 183 7.61 8.42 -10.78
CA PHE A 183 7.38 9.48 -11.76
C PHE A 183 6.56 10.64 -11.23
N LEU A 184 5.45 10.38 -10.52
CA LEU A 184 4.58 11.45 -10.05
C LEU A 184 5.27 12.37 -9.03
N PRO A 185 6.06 11.88 -8.07
CA PRO A 185 6.83 12.75 -7.18
C PRO A 185 7.89 13.58 -7.93
N ALA A 186 8.50 13.03 -8.98
CA ALA A 186 9.43 13.77 -9.82
C ALA A 186 8.75 14.96 -10.52
N VAL A 187 7.51 14.75 -10.99
CA VAL A 187 6.68 15.80 -11.57
C VAL A 187 6.22 16.79 -10.51
N LEU A 188 5.80 16.32 -9.33
CA LEU A 188 5.37 17.17 -8.22
C LEU A 188 6.48 18.16 -7.81
N LEU A 189 7.74 17.73 -7.78
CA LEU A 189 8.86 18.61 -7.45
C LEU A 189 9.01 19.83 -8.37
N THR A 190 8.47 19.78 -9.60
CA THR A 190 8.48 20.94 -10.51
C THR A 190 7.69 22.13 -9.97
N VAL A 191 6.69 21.87 -9.10
CA VAL A 191 5.88 22.93 -8.48
C VAL A 191 6.25 23.19 -7.02
N MET A 192 6.84 22.23 -6.29
CA MET A 192 7.12 22.36 -4.86
C MET A 192 8.15 23.44 -4.51
N GLY A 193 9.14 23.66 -5.38
CA GLY A 193 10.23 24.61 -5.13
C GLY A 193 9.75 26.04 -4.86
N SER A 194 8.71 26.49 -5.57
CA SER A 194 8.15 27.84 -5.39
C SER A 194 7.43 28.04 -4.05
N PHE A 195 7.07 26.94 -3.37
CA PHE A 195 6.38 26.95 -2.07
C PHE A 195 7.34 26.76 -0.89
N GLY A 196 8.65 26.84 -1.12
CA GLY A 196 9.67 26.68 -0.06
C GLY A 196 9.95 25.24 0.33
N LEU A 197 9.43 24.27 -0.43
CA LEU A 197 9.57 22.83 -0.20
C LEU A 197 10.51 22.20 -1.26
N ALA A 198 11.56 22.93 -1.64
CA ALA A 198 12.54 22.45 -2.61
C ALA A 198 13.18 21.13 -2.14
N ASN A 199 13.30 20.17 -3.06
CA ASN A 199 13.83 18.81 -2.80
C ASN A 199 13.02 17.95 -1.82
N SER A 200 11.80 18.36 -1.46
CA SER A 200 10.88 17.56 -0.65
C SER A 200 9.63 17.21 -1.43
N THR A 201 9.28 15.93 -1.44
CA THR A 201 8.10 15.40 -2.15
C THR A 201 7.43 14.31 -1.33
N PHE A 202 6.23 13.93 -1.75
CA PHE A 202 5.46 12.84 -1.19
C PHE A 202 5.64 11.57 -2.01
N GLY A 203 5.54 10.42 -1.36
CA GLY A 203 5.70 9.11 -1.99
C GLY A 203 4.40 8.53 -2.54
N ASP A 204 3.25 9.08 -2.18
CA ASP A 204 1.97 8.48 -2.55
C ASP A 204 1.46 9.09 -3.86
N ALA A 205 0.83 8.26 -4.68
CA ALA A 205 0.44 8.64 -6.04
C ALA A 205 -0.54 9.82 -6.06
N ASP A 206 -1.49 9.85 -5.13
CA ASP A 206 -2.52 10.89 -5.02
C ASP A 206 -1.93 12.27 -4.73
N PHE A 207 -0.99 12.37 -3.79
CA PHE A 207 -0.23 13.61 -3.57
C PHE A 207 0.54 14.03 -4.81
N GLY A 208 1.14 13.07 -5.52
CA GLY A 208 1.91 13.31 -6.74
C GLY A 208 1.09 14.03 -7.81
N TRP A 209 -0.06 13.49 -8.21
CA TRP A 209 -0.86 14.09 -9.29
C TRP A 209 -1.73 15.25 -8.81
N ILE A 210 -2.41 15.14 -7.67
CA ILE A 210 -3.27 16.22 -7.14
C ILE A 210 -2.40 17.42 -6.79
N GLY A 211 -1.29 17.19 -6.09
CA GLY A 211 -0.36 18.25 -5.71
C GLY A 211 0.23 18.96 -6.93
N THR A 212 0.54 18.21 -8.01
CA THR A 212 1.02 18.82 -9.26
C THR A 212 -0.04 19.73 -9.87
N VAL A 213 -1.29 19.26 -10.00
CA VAL A 213 -2.38 20.05 -10.57
C VAL A 213 -2.64 21.29 -9.72
N VAL A 214 -2.75 21.12 -8.41
CA VAL A 214 -3.02 22.21 -7.47
C VAL A 214 -1.89 23.23 -7.47
N GLY A 215 -0.63 22.77 -7.45
CA GLY A 215 0.55 23.63 -7.47
C GLY A 215 0.62 24.49 -8.74
N ASN A 216 0.33 23.93 -9.90
CA ASN A 216 0.30 24.68 -11.16
C ASN A 216 -0.78 25.77 -11.16
N PHE A 217 -1.98 25.49 -10.65
CA PHE A 217 -3.01 26.53 -10.53
C PHE A 217 -2.63 27.60 -9.50
N ALA A 218 -2.00 27.21 -8.40
CA ALA A 218 -1.54 28.15 -7.38
C ALA A 218 -0.44 29.11 -7.91
N HIS A 219 0.35 28.71 -8.92
CA HIS A 219 1.31 29.59 -9.58
C HIS A 219 0.67 30.74 -10.38
N LEU A 220 -0.62 30.69 -10.70
CA LEU A 220 -1.34 31.78 -11.38
C LEU A 220 -1.57 33.01 -10.49
N GLY A 221 -1.11 32.97 -9.24
CA GLY A 221 -1.30 34.01 -8.24
C GLY A 221 -2.50 33.72 -7.33
N ALA A 222 -2.48 34.27 -6.11
CA ALA A 222 -3.42 33.89 -5.05
C ALA A 222 -4.90 34.03 -5.46
N GLY A 223 -5.28 35.11 -6.14
CA GLY A 223 -6.67 35.34 -6.56
C GLY A 223 -7.10 34.41 -7.70
N VAL A 224 -6.38 34.43 -8.82
CA VAL A 224 -6.72 33.65 -10.02
C VAL A 224 -6.58 32.15 -9.74
N GLY A 225 -5.54 31.73 -9.02
CA GLY A 225 -5.31 30.35 -8.61
C GLY A 225 -6.43 29.82 -7.72
N ALA A 226 -6.84 30.58 -6.69
CA ALA A 226 -7.94 30.16 -5.83
C ALA A 226 -9.27 30.01 -6.59
N ILE A 227 -9.61 30.98 -7.46
CA ILE A 227 -10.81 30.91 -8.29
C ILE A 227 -10.75 29.69 -9.22
N SER A 228 -9.60 29.46 -9.87
CA SER A 228 -9.41 28.32 -10.76
C SER A 228 -9.56 26.98 -10.04
N LEU A 229 -9.02 26.85 -8.83
CA LEU A 229 -9.16 25.65 -8.01
C LEU A 229 -10.61 25.40 -7.58
N ILE A 230 -11.34 26.45 -7.21
CA ILE A 230 -12.78 26.34 -6.89
C ILE A 230 -13.56 25.87 -8.12
N ILE A 231 -13.28 26.45 -9.29
CA ILE A 231 -13.92 26.03 -10.55
C ILE A 231 -13.63 24.56 -10.83
N VAL A 232 -12.38 24.12 -10.72
CA VAL A 232 -11.99 22.71 -10.92
C VAL A 232 -12.71 21.79 -9.91
N ALA A 233 -12.77 22.17 -8.63
CA ALA A 233 -13.48 21.41 -7.62
C ALA A 233 -14.98 21.29 -7.91
N VAL A 234 -15.62 22.39 -8.33
CA VAL A 234 -17.04 22.39 -8.73
C VAL A 234 -17.27 21.52 -9.97
N ILE A 235 -16.38 21.58 -10.96
CA ILE A 235 -16.45 20.73 -12.16
C ILE A 235 -16.31 19.25 -11.77
N LEU A 236 -15.32 18.90 -10.95
CA LEU A 236 -15.13 17.52 -10.49
C LEU A 236 -16.34 17.02 -9.71
N PHE A 237 -16.90 17.85 -8.82
CA PHE A 237 -18.12 17.52 -8.09
C PHE A 237 -19.32 17.33 -9.02
N ALA A 238 -19.52 18.22 -9.99
CA ALA A 238 -20.60 18.12 -10.97
C ALA A 238 -20.46 16.86 -11.84
N LEU A 239 -19.24 16.53 -12.29
CA LEU A 239 -18.96 15.30 -13.03
C LEU A 239 -19.23 14.05 -12.18
N ALA A 240 -18.78 14.04 -10.93
CA ALA A 240 -19.03 12.95 -10.00
C ALA A 240 -20.54 12.78 -9.73
N TRP A 241 -21.27 13.88 -9.55
CA TRP A 241 -22.72 13.89 -9.38
C TRP A 241 -23.45 13.35 -10.62
N VAL A 242 -23.08 13.83 -11.81
CA VAL A 242 -23.65 13.36 -13.07
C VAL A 242 -23.38 11.86 -13.27
N TRP A 243 -22.17 11.39 -12.99
CA TRP A 243 -21.83 9.97 -13.04
C TRP A 243 -22.65 9.16 -12.03
N GLN A 244 -22.79 9.64 -10.81
CA GLN A 244 -23.61 8.99 -9.78
C GLN A 244 -25.06 8.85 -10.25
N VAL A 245 -25.67 9.92 -10.77
CA VAL A 245 -27.08 9.90 -11.18
C VAL A 245 -27.31 9.10 -12.47
N LYS A 246 -26.46 9.26 -13.48
CA LYS A 246 -26.67 8.67 -14.81
C LYS A 246 -26.13 7.26 -14.98
N VAL A 247 -25.19 6.83 -14.15
CA VAL A 247 -24.49 5.55 -14.32
C VAL A 247 -24.68 4.68 -13.08
N VAL A 248 -24.29 5.16 -11.90
CA VAL A 248 -24.32 4.34 -10.68
C VAL A 248 -25.76 4.05 -10.23
N ASN A 249 -26.61 5.09 -10.14
CA ASN A 249 -28.00 4.95 -9.73
C ASN A 249 -28.85 4.18 -10.75
N THR A 250 -28.41 4.10 -12.01
CA THR A 250 -29.06 3.28 -13.05
C THR A 250 -28.63 1.81 -13.00
N GLY A 251 -27.87 1.40 -11.98
CA GLY A 251 -27.52 0.01 -11.71
C GLY A 251 -26.13 -0.41 -12.16
N TRP A 252 -25.27 0.52 -12.61
CA TRP A 252 -23.89 0.19 -12.90
C TRP A 252 -23.11 -0.07 -11.62
N LEU A 253 -22.47 -1.23 -11.54
CA LEU A 253 -21.58 -1.60 -10.45
C LEU A 253 -20.16 -1.78 -11.00
N PRO A 254 -19.14 -1.15 -10.38
CA PRO A 254 -17.76 -1.42 -10.74
C PRO A 254 -17.44 -2.89 -10.46
N ALA A 255 -16.72 -3.53 -11.38
CA ALA A 255 -16.32 -4.94 -11.28
C ALA A 255 -17.49 -5.90 -10.99
N VAL A 256 -18.51 -5.92 -11.87
CA VAL A 256 -19.73 -6.75 -11.78
C VAL A 256 -19.45 -8.18 -11.29
N LYS A 257 -18.44 -8.85 -11.86
CA LYS A 257 -18.05 -10.22 -11.46
C LYS A 257 -17.61 -10.33 -10.00
N HIS A 258 -16.94 -9.30 -9.46
CA HIS A 258 -16.58 -9.25 -8.06
C HIS A 258 -17.81 -8.95 -7.18
N ALA A 259 -18.72 -8.09 -7.65
CA ALA A 259 -19.97 -7.84 -6.94
C ALA A 259 -20.82 -9.12 -6.82
N GLU A 260 -20.91 -9.91 -7.88
CA GLU A 260 -21.56 -11.23 -7.90
C GLU A 260 -20.91 -12.20 -6.90
N PHE A 261 -19.58 -12.27 -6.90
CA PHE A 261 -18.82 -13.10 -5.95
C PHE A 261 -19.08 -12.70 -4.48
N ILE A 262 -19.12 -11.41 -4.17
CA ILE A 262 -19.41 -10.92 -2.82
C ILE A 262 -20.87 -11.21 -2.42
N GLU A 263 -21.81 -11.12 -3.37
CA GLU A 263 -23.21 -11.52 -3.18
C GLU A 263 -23.32 -13.01 -2.80
N GLU A 264 -22.56 -13.86 -3.48
CA GLU A 264 -22.52 -15.31 -3.22
C GLU A 264 -21.96 -15.61 -1.82
N ILE A 265 -20.85 -14.96 -1.43
CA ILE A 265 -20.30 -15.07 -0.07
C ILE A 265 -21.33 -14.62 0.98
N LYS A 266 -21.98 -13.46 0.78
CA LYS A 266 -23.01 -12.97 1.71
C LYS A 266 -24.19 -13.94 1.83
N LYS A 267 -24.58 -14.61 0.74
CA LYS A 267 -25.62 -15.65 0.77
C LYS A 267 -25.15 -16.85 1.61
N GLN A 268 -23.92 -17.31 1.41
CA GLN A 268 -23.32 -18.38 2.21
C GLN A 268 -23.23 -18.02 3.70
N GLU A 269 -22.75 -16.82 4.04
CA GLU A 269 -22.67 -16.32 5.42
C GLU A 269 -24.05 -16.21 6.09
N ARG A 270 -25.06 -15.69 5.36
CA ARG A 270 -26.44 -15.62 5.85
C ARG A 270 -27.02 -17.03 6.08
N ALA A 271 -26.75 -17.96 5.17
CA ALA A 271 -27.17 -19.35 5.32
C ALA A 271 -26.49 -20.00 6.54
N ALA A 272 -25.18 -19.80 6.72
CA ALA A 272 -24.43 -20.29 7.87
C ALA A 272 -24.94 -19.69 9.20
N LYS A 273 -25.22 -18.38 9.26
CA LYS A 273 -25.84 -17.75 10.43
C LYS A 273 -27.21 -18.31 10.74
N LYS A 274 -28.07 -18.52 9.72
CA LYS A 274 -29.39 -19.14 9.91
C LYS A 274 -29.27 -20.58 10.42
N ALA A 275 -28.35 -21.37 9.88
CA ALA A 275 -28.09 -22.73 10.33
C ALA A 275 -27.58 -22.76 11.78
N ALA A 276 -26.66 -21.86 12.15
CA ALA A 276 -26.17 -21.74 13.52
C ALA A 276 -27.26 -21.31 14.51
N MET A 277 -28.15 -20.39 14.12
CA MET A 277 -29.32 -20.01 14.93
C MET A 277 -30.31 -21.16 15.10
N ALA A 278 -30.58 -21.93 14.04
CA ALA A 278 -31.47 -23.08 14.09
C ALA A 278 -30.90 -24.22 14.97
N ALA A 279 -29.60 -24.51 14.86
CA ALA A 279 -28.92 -25.49 15.71
C ALA A 279 -28.99 -25.08 17.19
N LYS A 280 -28.69 -23.80 17.48
CA LYS A 280 -28.74 -23.27 18.86
C LYS A 280 -30.17 -23.29 19.44
N ALA A 281 -31.18 -23.03 18.61
CA ALA A 281 -32.58 -23.13 19.00
C ALA A 281 -33.00 -24.59 19.29
N ALA A 282 -32.53 -25.55 18.49
CA ALA A 282 -32.78 -26.97 18.69
C ALA A 282 -32.13 -27.50 19.99
N GLU A 283 -30.88 -27.12 20.28
CA GLU A 283 -30.19 -27.47 21.54
C GLU A 283 -30.94 -26.93 22.76
N THR A 284 -31.38 -25.66 22.75
CA THR A 284 -32.19 -25.10 23.84
C THR A 284 -33.56 -25.79 24.00
N HIS A 285 -34.13 -26.31 22.91
CA HIS A 285 -35.41 -27.01 22.95
C HIS A 285 -35.25 -28.44 23.49
N GLU A 286 -34.11 -29.09 23.21
CA GLU A 286 -33.76 -30.41 23.73
C GLU A 286 -33.41 -30.37 25.22
N GLU A 287 -32.65 -29.36 25.68
CA GLU A 287 -32.38 -29.10 27.11
C GLU A 287 -33.65 -28.75 27.91
N ALA A 288 -34.64 -28.11 27.29
CA ALA A 288 -35.92 -27.79 27.92
C ALA A 288 -36.86 -28.99 28.04
N VAL A 289 -36.69 -30.02 27.20
CA VAL A 289 -37.49 -31.25 27.21
C VAL A 289 -36.87 -32.34 28.10
N THR A 290 -35.58 -32.24 28.42
CA THR A 290 -34.86 -33.18 29.30
C THR A 290 -34.81 -32.75 30.78
N LYS A 291 -35.35 -31.58 31.15
CA LYS A 291 -35.57 -31.14 32.54
C LYS A 291 -37.02 -31.28 32.94
#